data_AF-A0AAE0W097-F1
#
_entry.id   AF-A0AAE0W097-F1
#
_cell.length_a   1.000
_cell.length_b   1.000
_cell.length_c   1.000
_cell.angle_alpha   90.00
_cell.angle_beta   90.00
_cell.angle_gamma   90.00
#
_symmetry.space_group_name_H-M   'P 1'
#
loop_
_entity.id
_entity.type
_entity.pdbx_description
1 polymer ?
#
loop_
_entity_poly.entity_id
_entity_poly.type
_entity_poly.pdbx_seq_one_letter_code
_entity_poly.pdbx_strand_id
1 'polypeptide(L)' 'MLTYGRRNCVGESLARMELYLFITALVQRLQLLPPEGKTLNINEIDGVLGLTHKPKPFEIRAILR' A
#
# COMPACT_ATOMS: atom_id res chain seq x y z
N MET A 1 1.76 -0.94 20.36
CA MET A 1 2.25 -2.32 20.50
C MET A 1 3.01 -2.70 19.24
N LEU A 2 4.16 -2.06 19.02
CA LEU A 2 5.04 -2.41 17.91
C LEU A 2 5.78 -3.68 18.34
N THR A 3 5.73 -4.71 17.50
CA THR A 3 6.32 -6.01 17.78
C THR A 3 7.84 -5.86 17.86
N TYR A 4 8.37 -5.67 19.06
CA TYR A 4 9.80 -5.66 19.37
C TYR A 4 10.01 -6.66 20.51
N GLY A 5 10.71 -7.76 20.26
CA GLY A 5 10.94 -8.83 21.26
C GLY A 5 10.59 -10.24 20.76
N ARG A 6 10.45 -11.21 21.68
CA ARG A 6 10.34 -12.66 21.39
C ARG A 6 9.13 -13.09 20.53
N ARG A 7 8.12 -12.22 20.38
CA ARG A 7 6.93 -12.46 19.54
C ARG A 7 6.87 -11.52 18.35
N ASN A 8 8.02 -11.23 17.73
CA ASN A 8 8.03 -10.43 16.52
C ASN A 8 7.39 -11.17 15.34
N CYS A 9 6.97 -10.43 14.33
CA CYS A 9 6.51 -11.00 13.07
C CYS A 9 7.66 -11.83 12.46
N VAL A 10 7.49 -13.15 12.42
CA VAL A 10 8.45 -14.09 11.81
C VAL A 10 8.70 -13.73 10.34
N GLY A 11 7.70 -13.12 9.68
CA GLY A 11 7.79 -12.66 8.29
C GLY A 11 8.36 -11.25 8.10
N GLU A 12 8.84 -10.55 9.14
CA GLU A 12 9.23 -9.13 9.00
C GLU A 12 10.29 -8.89 7.91
N SER A 13 11.37 -9.67 7.90
CA SER A 13 12.43 -9.53 6.90
C SER A 13 11.94 -9.81 5.48
N LEU A 14 11.10 -10.85 5.33
CA LEU A 14 10.52 -11.22 4.04
C LEU A 14 9.56 -10.12 3.55
N ALA A 15 8.63 -9.68 4.40
CA ALA A 15 7.67 -8.63 4.07
C ALA A 15 8.38 -7.33 3.69
N ARG A 16 9.47 -6.97 4.37
CA ARG A 16 10.29 -5.79 4.02
C ARG A 16 10.91 -5.91 2.64
N MET A 17 11.48 -7.07 2.30
CA MET A 17 12.08 -7.31 0.98
C MET A 17 11.02 -7.29 -0.12
N GLU A 18 9.90 -7.98 0.07
CA GLU A 18 8.80 -7.98 -0.89
C GLU A 18 8.26 -6.57 -1.12
N LEU A 19 7.94 -5.84 -0.05
CA LEU A 19 7.42 -4.48 -0.15
C LEU A 19 8.38 -3.55 -0.89
N TYR A 20 9.69 -3.68 -0.63
CA TYR A 20 10.71 -2.91 -1.35
C TYR A 20 10.69 -3.22 -2.86
N LEU A 21 10.73 -4.49 -3.24
CA LEU A 21 10.75 -4.90 -4.64
C LEU A 21 9.46 -4.53 -5.37
N PHE A 22 8.30 -4.75 -4.75
CA PHE A 22 7.01 -4.39 -5.34
C PHE A 22 6.87 -2.88 -5.52
N ILE A 23 7.12 -2.07 -4.49
CA ILE A 23 6.96 -0.61 -4.59
C ILE A 23 7.94 -0.04 -5.60
N THR A 24 9.21 -0.45 -5.57
CA THR A 24 10.21 0.05 -6.51
C THR A 24 9.87 -0.31 -7.95
N ALA A 25 9.49 -1.57 -8.23
CA ALA A 25 9.07 -1.99 -9.57
C ALA A 25 7.83 -1.23 -10.06
N LEU A 26 6.83 -1.02 -9.20
CA LEU A 26 5.64 -0.25 -9.52
C LEU A 26 5.99 1.20 -9.87
N VAL A 27 6.76 1.89 -9.02
CA VAL A 27 7.09 3.32 -9.23
C VAL A 27 8.06 3.53 -10.40
N GLN A 28 8.95 2.57 -10.67
CA GLN A 28 9.90 2.68 -11.79
C GLN A 28 9.23 2.50 -13.15
N ARG A 29 8.23 1.63 -13.24
CA ARG A 29 7.61 1.22 -14.52
C ARG A 29 6.23 1.83 -14.75
N LEU A 30 5.50 2.17 -13.70
CA LEU A 30 4.13 2.65 -13.80
C LEU A 30 4.02 4.08 -13.30
N GLN A 31 3.22 4.87 -13.99
CA GLN A 31 2.71 6.14 -13.48
C GLN A 31 1.32 5.88 -12.88
N LEU A 32 1.21 6.09 -11.57
CA LEU A 32 -0.04 5.93 -10.82
C LEU A 32 -0.78 7.27 -10.84
N LEU A 33 -1.97 7.28 -11.41
CA LEU A 33 -2.79 8.47 -11.64
C LEU A 33 -4.15 8.33 -10.95
N PRO A 34 -4.79 9.45 -10.59
CA PRO A 34 -6.18 9.43 -10.18
C PRO A 34 -7.09 8.86 -11.30
N PRO A 35 -8.29 8.37 -10.92
CA PRO A 35 -9.36 8.13 -11.88
C PRO A 35 -9.65 9.38 -12.70
N GLU A 36 -10.18 9.19 -13.90
CA GLU A 36 -10.50 10.30 -14.81
C GLU A 36 -11.47 11.29 -14.15
N GLY A 37 -11.09 12.57 -14.15
CA GLY A 37 -11.91 13.65 -13.59
C GLY A 37 -12.00 13.68 -12.05
N LYS A 38 -11.26 12.83 -11.33
CA LYS A 38 -11.23 12.83 -9.85
C LYS A 38 -9.87 13.29 -9.32
N THR A 39 -9.86 13.91 -8.15
CA THR A 39 -8.63 14.18 -7.40
C THR A 39 -8.46 13.16 -6.29
N LEU A 40 -7.23 12.70 -6.06
CA LEU A 40 -6.92 11.81 -4.93
C LEU A 40 -6.88 12.67 -3.66
N ASN A 41 -7.82 12.45 -2.75
CA ASN A 41 -7.83 13.10 -1.44
C ASN A 41 -7.13 12.21 -0.41
N ILE A 42 -5.88 12.53 -0.09
CA ILE A 42 -5.08 11.81 0.92
C ILE A 42 -5.51 12.09 2.37
N ASN A 43 -6.44 13.02 2.60
CA ASN A 43 -6.96 13.29 3.95
C ASN A 43 -8.19 12.43 4.27
N GLU A 44 -8.74 11.74 3.26
CA GLU A 44 -9.93 10.89 3.38
C GLU A 44 -9.54 9.40 3.47
N ILE A 45 -8.48 9.09 4.23
CA ILE A 45 -8.02 7.71 4.47
C ILE A 45 -8.94 7.08 5.52
N ASP A 46 -10.21 6.87 5.16
CA ASP A 46 -11.14 6.09 5.96
C ASP A 46 -11.01 4.61 5.62
N GLY A 47 -10.83 3.78 6.64
CA GLY A 47 -10.57 2.36 6.49
C GLY A 47 -11.73 1.50 7.01
N VAL A 48 -11.82 0.29 6.46
CA VAL A 48 -12.72 -0.75 6.95
C VAL A 48 -11.95 -1.61 7.94
N LEU A 49 -12.38 -1.62 9.20
CA LEU A 49 -11.81 -2.47 10.24
C LEU A 49 -12.40 -3.88 10.17
N GLY A 50 -11.57 -4.88 9.90
CA GLY A 50 -11.88 -6.31 10.00
C GLY A 50 -10.79 -7.04 10.77
N LEU A 51 -10.29 -8.17 10.23
CA LEU A 51 -9.08 -8.81 10.76
C LEU A 51 -7.83 -7.92 10.59
N THR A 52 -7.82 -7.09 9.55
CA THR A 52 -6.83 -6.04 9.32
C THR A 52 -7.55 -4.71 9.05
N HIS A 53 -6.88 -3.58 9.28
CA HIS A 53 -7.37 -2.28 8.85
C HIS A 53 -6.97 -2.05 7.40
N LYS A 54 -7.94 -2.03 6.49
CA LYS A 54 -7.72 -1.86 5.04
C LYS A 54 -8.43 -0.61 4.53
N PRO A 55 -7.94 0.04 3.46
CA PRO A 55 -8.67 1.14 2.84
C PRO A 55 -10.02 0.67 2.30
N LYS A 56 -11.00 1.58 2.21
CA LYS A 56 -12.20 1.35 1.40
C LYS A 56 -11.82 1.06 -0.06
N PRO A 57 -12.64 0.31 -0.81
CA PRO A 57 -12.39 0.08 -2.24
C PRO A 57 -12.19 1.40 -2.98
N PHE A 58 -11.09 1.52 -3.71
CA PHE A 58 -10.74 2.71 -4.48
C PHE A 58 -10.22 2.33 -5.86
N GLU A 59 -10.30 3.26 -6.79
CA GLU A 59 -9.84 3.09 -8.16
C GLU A 59 -8.64 4.00 -8.42
N ILE A 60 -7.69 3.51 -9.21
CA ILE A 60 -6.56 4.27 -9.73
C ILE A 60 -6.32 3.85 -11.17
N ARG A 61 -5.60 4.68 -11.92
CA ARG A 61 -5.06 4.30 -13.24
C ARG A 61 -3.58 4.02 -13.10
N ALA A 62 -3.14 2.88 -13.64
CA ALA A 62 -1.74 2.54 -13.76
C ALA A 62 -1.39 2.50 -15.25
N ILE A 63 -0.60 3.48 -15.71
CA ILE A 63 -0.11 3.53 -17.09
C ILE A 63 1.37 3.17 -17.11
N LEU A 64 1.82 2.44 -18.13
CA LEU A 64 3.25 2.19 -18.32
C LEU A 64 3.95 3.52 -18.60
N ARG A 65 5.07 3.75 -17.91
CA ARG A 65 5.92 4.94 -18.08
C ARG A 65 6.77 4.82 -19.34
#